data_AF-A0A924YGX1-F1
#
_entry.id   AF-A0A924YGX1-F1
#
_cell.length_a   1.000
_cell.length_b   1.000
_cell.length_c   1.000
_cell.angle_alpha   90.00
_cell.angle_beta   90.00
_cell.angle_gamma   90.00
#
_symmetry.space_group_name_H-M   'P 1'
#
loop_
_entity.id
_entity.type
_entity.pdbx_description
1 polymer ?
#
loop_
_entity_poly.entity_id
_entity_poly.type
_entity_poly.pdbx_seq_one_letter_code
_entity_poly.pdbx_strand_id
1 'polypeptide(L)' 'MTLDMLVEEIQSLSIKQRKQLVMAILDSLTDEQPAKTRDIKEFRGVGAHLRDMDAQEYVNQLRSEWDERP' A
#
# COMPACT_ATOMS: atom_id res chain seq x y z
N MET A 1 20.07 26.02 -4.32
CA MET A 1 20.40 25.39 -3.03
C MET A 1 20.89 23.99 -3.35
N THR A 2 22.14 23.66 -3.04
CA THR A 2 22.69 22.30 -3.29
C THR A 2 22.41 21.41 -2.08
N LEU A 3 22.35 20.09 -2.28
CA LEU A 3 22.11 19.12 -1.19
C LEU A 3 23.17 19.20 -0.09
N ASP A 4 24.41 19.52 -0.46
CA ASP A 4 25.52 19.64 0.49
C ASP A 4 25.32 20.80 1.48
N MET A 5 24.78 21.94 1.02
CA MET A 5 24.45 23.07 1.90
C MET A 5 23.35 22.72 2.91
N LEU A 6 22.36 21.91 2.50
CA LEU A 6 21.30 21.42 3.38
C LEU A 6 21.86 20.51 4.48
N VAL A 7 22.84 19.66 4.14
CA VAL A 7 23.45 18.74 5.11
C VAL A 7 24.20 19.51 6.19
N GLU A 8 24.95 20.55 5.84
CA GLU A 8 25.63 21.41 6.80
C GLU A 8 24.64 22.12 7.74
N GLU A 9 23.54 22.62 7.18
CA GLU A 9 22.50 23.30 7.95
C GLU A 9 21.78 22.34 8.92
N ILE A 10 21.52 21.09 8.49
CA ILE A 10 20.93 20.04 9.32
C ILE A 10 21.88 19.61 10.45
N GLN A 11 23.19 19.62 10.21
CA GLN A 11 24.19 19.31 11.24
C GLN A 11 24.26 20.39 12.34
N SER A 12 23.85 21.62 12.05
CA SER A 12 23.75 22.70 13.05
C SER A 12 22.54 22.55 13.99
N LEU A 13 21.53 21.77 13.59
CA LEU A 13 20.32 21.54 14.38
C LEU A 13 20.58 20.66 15.61
N SER A 14 19.77 20.82 16.65
CA SER A 14 19.76 19.89 17.78
C SER A 14 19.32 18.48 17.35
N ILE A 15 19.73 17.46 18.08
CA ILE A 15 19.36 16.05 17.81
C ILE A 15 17.83 15.89 17.74
N LYS A 16 17.08 16.60 18.59
CA LYS A 16 15.61 16.57 18.59
C LYS A 16 15.03 17.12 17.28
N GLN A 17 15.54 18.25 16.80
CA GLN A 17 15.10 18.86 15.55
C GLN A 17 15.47 18.01 14.33
N ARG A 18 16.66 17.37 14.34
CA ARG A 18 17.03 16.43 13.27
C ARG A 18 16.07 15.24 13.21
N LYS A 19 15.68 14.68 14.36
CA LYS A 19 14.69 13.59 14.42
C LYS A 19 13.32 14.02 13.88
N GLN A 20 12.86 15.23 14.23
CA GLN A 20 11.60 15.77 13.71
C GLN A 20 11.66 16.00 12.20
N LEU A 21 12.80 16.49 11.68
CA LEU A 21 12.99 16.68 10.25
C LEU A 21 12.98 15.35 9.49
N VAL A 22 13.65 14.32 10.01
CA VAL A 22 13.64 12.98 9.42
C VAL A 22 12.22 12.42 9.37
N MET A 23 11.41 12.60 10.42
CA MET A 23 10.00 12.20 10.42
C MET A 23 9.20 12.95 9.36
N ALA A 24 9.36 14.28 9.26
CA ALA A 24 8.66 15.08 8.25
C ALA A 24 9.05 14.67 6.80
N ILE A 25 10.31 14.32 6.58
CA ILE A 25 10.78 13.80 5.28
C ILE A 25 10.14 12.44 5.01
N LEU A 26 10.13 11.53 5.99
CA LEU A 26 9.49 10.22 5.84
C LEU A 26 8.00 10.36 5.53
N ASP A 27 7.29 11.23 6.24
CA ASP A 27 5.87 11.51 6.02
C ASP A 27 5.61 12.11 4.62
N SER A 28 6.54 12.94 4.11
CA SER A 28 6.45 13.48 2.75
C SER A 28 6.74 12.47 1.64
N LEU A 29 7.46 11.38 1.96
CA LEU A 29 7.79 10.32 1.01
C LEU A 29 6.70 9.24 0.98
N THR A 30 5.92 9.13 2.04
CA THR A 30 4.60 8.50 1.99
C THR A 30 3.62 9.45 1.32
N ASP A 31 3.78 9.65 0.01
CA ASP A 31 2.64 10.03 -0.82
C ASP A 31 1.53 9.03 -0.46
N GLU A 32 0.46 9.53 0.16
CA GLU A 32 -0.80 8.80 0.17
C GLU A 32 -1.09 8.50 -1.30
N GLN A 33 -0.77 7.29 -1.76
CA GLN A 33 -1.21 6.85 -3.07
C GLN A 33 -2.70 7.16 -3.09
N PRO A 34 -3.17 8.03 -4.00
CA PRO A 34 -4.56 8.45 -3.98
C PRO A 34 -5.36 7.16 -3.95
N ALA A 35 -6.16 6.99 -2.89
CA ALA A 35 -6.92 5.77 -2.68
C ALA A 35 -7.61 5.47 -4.00
N LYS A 36 -7.16 4.43 -4.71
CA LYS A 36 -7.61 4.19 -6.08
C LYS A 36 -9.12 4.05 -5.99
N THR A 37 -9.83 5.07 -6.47
CA THR A 37 -11.29 5.09 -6.46
C THR A 37 -11.70 4.14 -7.56
N ARG A 38 -11.69 2.84 -7.25
CA ARG A 38 -12.07 1.81 -8.21
C ARG A 38 -13.57 1.85 -8.36
N ASP A 39 -14.05 1.97 -9.60
CA ASP A 39 -15.48 1.83 -9.86
C ASP A 39 -15.85 0.35 -9.71
N ILE A 40 -16.94 0.06 -8.99
CA ILE A 40 -17.43 -1.32 -8.85
C ILE A 40 -17.73 -1.97 -10.22
N LYS A 41 -17.99 -1.16 -11.25
CA LYS A 41 -18.16 -1.62 -12.64
C LYS A 41 -16.87 -2.19 -13.25
N GLU A 42 -15.70 -1.91 -12.71
CA GLU A 42 -14.43 -2.54 -13.11
C GLU A 42 -14.45 -4.05 -12.85
N PHE A 43 -15.28 -4.51 -11.92
CA PHE A 43 -15.48 -5.92 -11.61
C PHE A 43 -16.67 -6.54 -12.36
N ARG A 44 -17.26 -5.83 -13.34
CA ARG A 44 -18.36 -6.37 -14.15
C ARG A 44 -17.90 -7.61 -14.91
N GLY A 45 -18.54 -8.74 -14.66
CA GLY A 45 -18.21 -10.03 -15.28
C GLY A 45 -17.22 -10.87 -14.49
N VAL A 46 -16.67 -10.34 -13.39
CA VAL A 46 -15.92 -11.15 -12.42
C VAL A 46 -16.88 -12.17 -11.81
N GLY A 47 -16.49 -13.45 -11.84
CA GLY A 47 -17.32 -14.57 -11.38
C GLY A 47 -18.47 -14.94 -12.32
N ALA A 48 -18.55 -14.40 -13.55
CA ALA A 48 -19.58 -14.80 -14.51
C ALA A 48 -19.51 -16.29 -14.89
N HIS A 49 -18.31 -16.89 -14.85
CA HIS A 49 -18.07 -18.32 -15.05
C HIS A 49 -18.43 -19.18 -13.82
N LEU A 50 -18.69 -18.55 -12.68
CA LEU A 50 -19.07 -19.22 -11.42
C LEU A 50 -20.59 -19.25 -11.23
N ARG A 51 -21.36 -18.75 -12.20
CA ARG A 51 -22.81 -18.57 -12.08
C ARG A 51 -23.58 -19.88 -11.91
N ASP A 52 -23.02 -20.97 -12.44
CA ASP A 52 -23.58 -22.32 -12.37
C ASP A 52 -22.92 -23.19 -11.28
N MET A 53 -21.92 -22.65 -10.57
CA MET A 53 -21.25 -23.31 -9.46
C MET A 53 -21.97 -22.97 -8.15
N ASP A 54 -22.15 -23.95 -7.28
CA ASP A 54 -22.67 -23.68 -5.95
C ASP A 54 -21.70 -22.79 -5.18
N ALA A 55 -22.24 -21.77 -4.50
CA ALA A 55 -21.41 -20.79 -3.79
C ALA A 55 -20.55 -21.46 -2.69
N GLN A 56 -21.04 -22.54 -2.08
CA GLN A 56 -20.30 -23.29 -1.07
C GLN A 56 -19.18 -24.11 -1.69
N GLU A 57 -19.41 -24.66 -2.89
CA GLU A 57 -18.38 -25.38 -3.66
C GLU A 57 -17.22 -24.45 -4.04
N TYR A 58 -17.52 -23.23 -4.50
CA TYR A 58 -16.51 -22.21 -4.80
C TYR A 58 -15.65 -21.82 -3.56
N VAL A 59 -16.31 -21.61 -2.42
CA VAL A 59 -15.62 -21.28 -1.16
C VAL A 59 -14.72 -22.43 -0.70
N ASN A 60 -15.18 -23.67 -0.85
CA ASN A 60 -14.40 -24.86 -0.48
C ASN A 60 -13.16 -25.01 -1.36
N GLN A 61 -13.28 -24.77 -2.67
CA GLN A 61 -12.15 -24.79 -3.60
C GLN A 61 -11.09 -23.73 -3.24
N LEU A 62 -11.53 -22.49 -3.00
CA LEU A 62 -10.63 -21.42 -2.55
C LEU A 62 -9.91 -21.78 -1.25
N ARG A 63 -10.59 -22.45 -0.32
CA ARG A 63 -9.99 -22.88 0.94
C ARG A 63 -8.91 -23.94 0.72
N SER A 64 -9.19 -24.94 -0.12
CA SER A 64 -8.19 -25.97 -0.45
C SER A 64 -6.94 -25.40 -1.12
N GLU A 65 -7.09 -24.41 -2.00
CA GLU A 65 -5.95 -23.75 -2.67
C GLU A 65 -5.03 -23.00 -1.69
N TRP A 66 -5.54 -22.62 -0.51
CA TRP A 66 -4.78 -21.94 0.53
C TRP A 66 -4.22 -22.90 1.57
N ASP A 67 -4.94 -23.98 1.88
CA ASP A 67 -4.50 -25.02 2.81
C ASP A 67 -3.35 -25.88 2.21
N GLU A 68 -3.24 -25.96 0.88
CA GLU A 68 -2.17 -26.70 0.19
C GLU A 68 -0.90 -25.87 -0.09
N ARG A 69 -0.83 -24.62 0.37
CA ARG A 69 0.41 -23.82 0.29
C ARG A 69 1.35 -24.18 1.46
N PRO A 70 2.61 -24.56 1.20
CA PRO A 70 3.58 -24.90 2.25
C PRO A 70 3.98 -23.70 3.11
#